data_AF-A0A949TBM0-F1
#
_entry.id   AF-A0A949TBM0-F1
#
_cell.length_a   1.000
_cell.length_b   1.000
_cell.length_c   1.000
_cell.angle_alpha   90.00
_cell.angle_beta   90.00
_cell.angle_gamma   90.00
#
_symmetry.space_group_name_H-M   'P 1'
#
loop_
_entity.id
_entity.type
_entity.pdbx_description
1 polymer ?
#
loop_
_entity_poly.entity_id
_entity_poly.type
_entity_poly.pdbx_seq_one_letter_code
_entity_poly.pdbx_strand_id
1 'polypeptide(L)' 'MSDYLAEAIHSINNEKFTHYATGLSDLDSLTGGLNKTDLMIVAARASMGKTWLAWGATRFCENQCDRQK' A
#
# COMPACT_ATOMS: atom_id res chain seq x y z
N MET A 1 3.28 -19.78 29.91
CA MET A 1 3.25 -20.20 28.49
C MET A 1 2.25 -19.43 27.64
N SER A 2 1.22 -18.86 28.26
CA SER A 2 0.26 -17.95 27.66
C SER A 2 0.79 -16.52 27.42
N ASP A 3 1.70 -16.05 28.28
CA ASP A 3 1.95 -14.62 28.40
C ASP A 3 2.80 -14.05 27.24
N TYR A 4 3.65 -14.88 26.63
CA TYR A 4 4.40 -14.52 25.42
C TYR A 4 3.53 -14.49 24.16
N LEU A 5 2.46 -15.28 24.10
CA LEU A 5 1.50 -15.18 23.00
C LEU A 5 0.68 -13.89 23.12
N ALA A 6 0.28 -13.52 24.34
CA ALA A 6 -0.41 -12.26 24.60
C ALA A 6 0.46 -11.05 24.22
N GLU A 7 1.76 -11.08 24.52
CA GLU A 7 2.68 -10.01 24.17
C GLU A 7 2.98 -9.95 22.66
N ALA A 8 3.15 -11.10 21.99
CA ALA A 8 3.31 -11.15 20.53
C ALA A 8 2.06 -10.66 19.78
N ILE A 9 0.86 -10.89 20.32
CA ILE A 9 -0.40 -10.35 19.75
C ILE A 9 -0.51 -8.84 20.02
N HIS A 10 0.03 -8.35 21.15
CA HIS A 10 0.01 -6.93 21.48
C HIS A 10 0.94 -6.10 20.56
N SER A 11 2.07 -6.65 20.12
CA SER A 11 2.94 -5.98 19.14
C SER A 11 2.30 -5.90 17.75
N ILE A 12 1.68 -6.99 17.27
CA ILE A 12 1.02 -7.05 15.95
C ILE A 12 -0.15 -6.05 15.85
N ASN A 13 -0.93 -5.88 16.92
CA ASN A 13 -2.07 -4.94 16.92
C ASN A 13 -1.66 -3.46 16.94
N ASN A 14 -0.45 -3.14 17.40
CA ASN A 14 0.05 -1.75 17.42
C ASN A 14 0.75 -1.36 16.12
N GLU A 15 1.17 -2.34 15.32
CA GLU A 15 1.60 -2.11 13.95
C GLU A 15 0.37 -1.86 13.09
N LYS A 16 -0.09 -0.61 13.06
CA LYS A 16 -1.01 -0.15 12.01
C LYS A 16 -0.35 -0.47 10.66
N PHE A 17 -0.81 -1.54 10.03
CA PHE A 17 -0.45 -1.89 8.66
C PHE A 17 -0.95 -0.77 7.73
N THR A 18 -0.10 0.24 7.53
CA THR A 18 -0.40 1.43 6.73
C THR A 18 -0.21 1.12 5.25
N HIS A 19 -1.14 0.34 4.71
CA HIS A 19 -1.23 0.14 3.27
C HIS A 19 -1.86 1.40 2.66
N TYR A 20 -1.15 2.04 1.74
CA TYR A 20 -1.71 3.16 0.97
C TYR A 20 -2.44 2.58 -0.24
N ALA A 21 -3.70 2.91 -0.44
CA ALA A 21 -4.41 2.45 -1.64
C ALA A 21 -3.89 3.21 -2.88
N THR A 22 -3.91 2.55 -4.04
CA THR A 22 -3.53 3.13 -5.34
C THR A 22 -4.68 3.85 -6.02
N GLY A 23 -5.92 3.60 -5.57
CA GLY A 23 -7.15 4.13 -6.17
C GLY A 23 -7.70 3.24 -7.27
N LEU A 24 -7.06 2.10 -7.53
CA LEU A 24 -7.53 1.02 -8.39
C LEU A 24 -7.99 -0.14 -7.50
N SER A 25 -9.30 -0.28 -7.29
CA SER A 25 -9.89 -1.29 -6.39
C SER A 25 -9.40 -2.71 -6.66
N ASP A 26 -9.27 -3.05 -7.93
CA ASP A 26 -8.92 -4.41 -8.35
C ASP A 26 -7.43 -4.68 -8.13
N LEU A 27 -6.58 -3.67 -8.33
CA LEU A 27 -5.15 -3.76 -8.05
C LEU A 27 -4.91 -3.81 -6.54
N ASP A 28 -5.59 -2.97 -5.77
CA ASP A 28 -5.48 -2.93 -4.31
C ASP A 28 -5.99 -4.23 -3.68
N SER A 29 -6.98 -4.90 -4.27
CA SER A 29 -7.44 -6.22 -3.83
C SER A 29 -6.40 -7.33 -4.07
N LEU A 30 -5.59 -7.19 -5.13
CA LEU A 30 -4.56 -8.16 -5.47
C LEU A 30 -3.24 -7.91 -4.71
N THR A 31 -2.87 -6.64 -4.46
CA THR A 31 -1.61 -6.28 -3.81
C THR A 31 -1.77 -5.96 -2.33
N GLY A 32 -3.00 -5.78 -1.84
CA GLY A 32 -3.27 -5.30 -0.48
C GLY A 32 -3.00 -3.81 -0.28
N GLY A 33 -2.76 -3.05 -1.36
CA GLY A 33 -2.30 -1.66 -1.36
C GLY A 33 -0.78 -1.54 -1.59
N LEU A 34 -0.23 -0.38 -1.30
CA LEU A 34 1.19 -0.04 -1.43
C LEU A 34 1.84 0.05 -0.04
N ASN A 35 2.93 -0.70 0.13
CA ASN A 35 3.81 -0.60 1.28
C ASN A 35 5.12 0.11 0.89
N LYS A 36 5.76 0.75 1.87
CA LYS A 36 7.06 1.42 1.66
C LYS A 36 8.22 0.45 1.38
N THR A 37 8.04 -0.84 1.68
CA THR A 37 9.03 -1.90 1.51
C THR A 37 8.94 -2.59 0.16
N ASP A 38 7.84 -2.43 -0.56
CA ASP A 38 7.54 -3.23 -1.75
C ASP A 38 8.05 -2.54 -3.03
N LEU A 39 8.55 -3.34 -3.98
CA LEU A 39 9.01 -2.86 -5.28
C LEU A 39 7.95 -3.14 -6.36
N MET A 40 7.37 -2.08 -6.93
CA MET A 40 6.40 -2.17 -8.02
C MET A 40 7.07 -1.87 -9.37
N ILE A 41 6.91 -2.76 -10.36
CA ILE A 41 7.43 -2.59 -11.72
C ILE A 41 6.28 -2.39 -12.70
N VAL A 42 6.26 -1.26 -13.40
CA VAL A 42 5.25 -0.95 -14.42
C VAL A 42 5.82 -1.15 -15.83
N ALA A 43 5.56 -2.31 -16.43
CA ALA A 43 5.99 -2.65 -17.78
C ALA A 43 4.82 -2.65 -18.77
N ALA A 44 4.93 -1.90 -19.87
CA ALA A 44 3.96 -1.85 -20.97
C ALA A 44 4.59 -1.23 -22.23
N ARG A 45 3.96 -1.41 -23.39
CA ARG A 45 4.39 -0.81 -24.67
C ARG A 45 4.30 0.71 -24.66
N ALA A 46 5.06 1.39 -25.52
CA ALA A 46 4.92 2.84 -25.73
C ALA A 46 3.46 3.20 -26.02
N SER A 47 3.01 4.38 -25.58
CA SER A 47 1.63 4.88 -25.70
C SER A 47 0.57 4.25 -24.77
N MET A 48 0.84 3.16 -24.03
CA MET A 48 -0.16 2.55 -23.12
C MET A 48 -0.36 3.26 -21.77
N GLY A 49 0.11 4.50 -21.61
CA GLY A 49 -0.19 5.30 -20.41
C GLY A 49 0.56 4.94 -19.12
N LYS A 50 1.70 4.24 -19.18
CA LYS A 50 2.53 3.90 -17.99
C LYS A 50 2.84 5.09 -17.08
N THR A 51 3.22 6.22 -17.68
CA THR A 51 3.54 7.45 -16.94
C THR A 51 2.31 7.98 -16.21
N TRP A 52 1.15 7.92 -16.86
CA TRP A 52 -0.11 8.36 -16.26
C TRP A 52 -0.54 7.45 -15.11
N LEU A 53 -0.40 6.13 -15.28
CA LEU A 53 -0.69 5.16 -14.22
C LEU A 53 0.21 5.39 -12.98
N ALA A 54 1.53 5.50 -13.18
CA ALA A 54 2.47 5.75 -12.09
C ALA A 54 2.21 7.09 -11.39
N TRP A 55 1.89 8.13 -12.17
CA TRP A 55 1.56 9.45 -11.65
C TRP A 55 0.26 9.43 -10.83
N GLY A 56 -0.80 8.80 -11.36
CA GLY A 56 -2.09 8.67 -10.70
C GLY A 56 -1.99 7.92 -9.38
N ALA A 57 -1.30 6.78 -9.36
CA ALA A 57 -1.07 6.00 -8.15
C ALA A 57 -0.31 6.80 -7.08
N THR A 58 0.73 7.53 -7.48
CA THR A 58 1.51 8.40 -6.57
C THR A 58 0.66 9.53 -5.99
N ARG A 59 -0.11 10.23 -6.83
CA ARG A 59 -1.00 11.33 -6.42
C ARG A 59 -2.11 10.86 -5.48
N PHE A 60 -2.65 9.67 -5.74
CA PHE A 60 -3.69 9.11 -4.91
C PHE A 60 -3.14 8.70 -3.53
N CYS A 61 -1.96 8.08 -3.51
CA CYS A 61 -1.23 7.76 -2.28
C CYS A 61 -0.91 9.02 -1.45
N GLU A 62 -0.44 10.10 -2.10
CA GLU A 62 -0.16 11.39 -1.46
C GLU A 62 -1.42 11.96 -0.76
N ASN A 63 -2.56 11.96 -1.44
CA ASN A 63 -3.83 12.42 -0.87
C ASN A 63 -4.31 11.57 0.31
N GLN A 64 -3.98 10.27 0.36
CA GLN A 64 -4.30 9.42 1.50
C GLN A 64 -3.35 9.62 2.67
N CYS A 65 -2.06 9.88 2.39
CA CYS A 65 -1.07 10.18 3.41
C CYS A 65 -1.41 11.47 4.17
N ASP A 66 -1.88 12.51 3.46
CA ASP A 66 -2.26 13.77 4.08
C ASP A 66 -3.54 13.66 4.94
N ARG A 67 -4.40 12.68 4.63
CA ARG A 67 -5.63 12.39 5.39
C ARG A 67 -5.40 11.57 6.66
N GLN A 68 -4.19 11.02 6.84
CA GLN A 68 -3.79 10.18 7.97
C GLN A 68 -2.86 10.93 8.97
N LYS A 69 -2.65 12.24 8.78
CA LYS A 69 -2.04 13.15 9.76
C LYS A 69 -3.10 13.74 10.68
#